data_AF-A0A5D2VZF5-F1
#
_entry.id   AF-A0A5D2VZF5-F1
#
_cell.length_a   1.000
_cell.length_b   1.000
_cell.length_c   1.000
_cell.angle_alpha   90.00
_cell.angle_beta   90.00
_cell.angle_gamma   90.00
#
_symmetry.space_group_name_H-M   'P 1'
#
loop_
_entity.id
_entity.type
_entity.pdbx_description
1 polymer ?
#
loop_
_entity_poly.entity_id
_entity_poly.type
_entity_poly.pdbx_seq_one_letter_code
_entity_poly.pdbx_strand_id
1 'polypeptide(L)'
;MKRVSFVMILCAVALAAVAVFSGETRTVEAVTCSPIELIPCLPAISTPPKPPSAACCRKVKEQLPCFCGYLKDPGAKPFIDNPNIPKVASSCGVAHAFPPKC
;
A
#
# COMPACT_ATOMS: atom_id res chain seq x y z
N MET A 1 23.13 39.96 -5.31
CA MET A 1 23.43 38.50 -5.39
C MET A 1 23.45 37.88 -3.98
N LYS A 2 22.27 37.67 -3.36
CA LYS A 2 22.15 37.02 -2.02
C LYS A 2 20.80 36.32 -1.79
N ARG A 3 19.82 36.53 -2.69
CA ARG A 3 18.49 35.90 -2.62
C ARG A 3 18.40 34.54 -3.32
N VAL A 4 19.35 34.23 -4.21
CA VAL A 4 19.39 32.94 -4.94
C VAL A 4 19.90 31.81 -4.06
N SER A 5 20.63 32.12 -2.99
CA SER A 5 21.17 31.12 -2.04
C SER A 5 20.10 30.55 -1.10
N PHE A 6 19.15 31.36 -0.64
CA PHE A 6 18.13 30.91 0.32
C PHE A 6 17.06 30.01 -0.33
N VAL A 7 16.68 30.30 -1.59
CA VAL A 7 15.64 29.55 -2.31
C VAL A 7 16.10 28.15 -2.68
N MET A 8 17.38 27.99 -3.05
CA MET A 8 17.97 26.68 -3.38
C MET A 8 18.14 25.79 -2.13
N ILE A 9 18.47 26.38 -0.98
CA ILE A 9 18.59 25.66 0.30
C ILE A 9 17.22 25.16 0.79
N LEU A 10 16.16 25.97 0.65
CA LEU A 10 14.80 25.57 1.02
C LEU A 10 14.23 24.44 0.12
N CYS A 11 14.55 24.44 -1.17
CA CYS A 11 14.15 23.34 -2.07
C CYS A 11 14.86 22.02 -1.73
N ALA A 12 16.11 22.06 -1.29
CA ALA A 12 16.85 20.86 -0.87
C ALA A 12 16.25 20.24 0.41
N VAL A 13 15.77 21.06 1.34
CA VAL A 13 15.11 20.59 2.58
C VAL A 13 13.70 20.06 2.31
N ALA A 14 12.96 20.66 1.37
CA ALA A 14 11.64 20.18 0.97
C ALA A 14 11.68 18.82 0.24
N LEU A 15 12.75 18.54 -0.51
CA LEU A 15 12.97 17.24 -1.15
C LEU A 15 13.43 16.15 -0.17
N ALA A 16 14.08 16.52 0.94
CA ALA A 16 14.49 15.57 1.98
C ALA A 16 13.33 15.16 2.92
N ALA A 17 12.29 15.98 3.06
CA ALA A 17 11.17 15.71 3.96
C ALA A 17 10.19 14.63 3.47
N VAL A 18 10.24 14.24 2.19
CA VAL A 18 9.38 13.18 1.62
C VAL A 18 9.95 11.78 1.87
N ALA A 19 11.18 11.66 2.38
CA ALA A 19 11.88 10.39 2.58
C ALA A 19 11.75 9.80 4.00
N VAL A 20 10.82 10.27 4.83
CA VAL A 20 10.66 9.78 6.22
C VAL A 20 9.34 9.02 6.39
N PHE A 21 9.22 7.90 5.71
CA PHE A 21 8.44 6.76 6.19
C PHE A 21 9.39 5.56 6.23
N SER A 22 10.26 5.54 7.23
CA SER A 22 11.01 4.33 7.57
C SER A 22 10.04 3.32 8.19
N GLY A 23 9.42 2.52 7.33
CA GLY A 23 8.85 1.24 7.71
C GLY A 23 9.98 0.24 7.93
N GLU A 24 9.94 -0.39 9.10
CA GLU A 24 10.91 -1.33 9.67
C GLU A 24 11.59 -2.29 8.67
N THR A 25 12.92 -2.35 8.74
CA THR A 25 13.77 -3.22 7.92
C THR A 25 13.61 -4.68 8.29
N ARG A 26 13.00 -5.46 7.40
CA ARG A 26 13.30 -6.89 7.27
C ARG A 26 13.91 -7.10 5.90
N THR A 27 15.19 -7.48 5.87
CA THR A 27 15.94 -7.84 4.65
C THR A 27 15.40 -9.14 4.06
N VAL A 28 14.29 -8.99 3.37
CA VAL A 28 13.79 -9.77 2.23
C VAL A 28 13.68 -8.69 1.15
N GLU A 29 13.94 -8.98 -0.14
CA GLU A 29 13.87 -7.98 -1.23
C GLU A 29 12.86 -6.88 -0.92
N ALA A 30 13.34 -5.64 -0.77
CA ALA A 30 12.53 -4.58 -0.20
C ALA A 30 11.31 -4.34 -1.11
N VAL A 31 10.17 -4.94 -0.76
CA VAL A 31 8.92 -4.68 -1.45
C VAL A 31 8.60 -3.23 -1.16
N THR A 32 8.54 -2.43 -2.21
CA THR A 32 8.06 -1.06 -2.10
C THR A 32 6.59 -1.10 -1.68
N CYS A 33 6.33 -0.73 -0.44
CA CYS A 33 4.97 -0.60 0.08
C CYS A 33 4.30 0.62 -0.57
N SER A 34 3.46 0.37 -1.56
CA SER A 34 2.61 1.37 -2.19
C SER A 34 1.21 0.81 -2.44
N PRO A 35 0.14 1.46 -1.97
CA PRO A 35 -1.24 1.06 -2.27
C PRO A 35 -1.57 1.08 -3.77
N ILE A 36 -0.82 1.83 -4.58
CA ILE A 36 -0.97 1.90 -6.05
C ILE A 36 -0.73 0.52 -6.68
N GLU A 37 0.11 -0.32 -6.08
CA GLU A 37 0.35 -1.68 -6.53
C GLU A 37 -0.91 -2.57 -6.47
N LEU A 38 -1.93 -2.16 -5.69
CA LEU A 38 -3.20 -2.88 -5.55
C LEU A 38 -4.27 -2.45 -6.57
N ILE A 39 -3.99 -1.49 -7.45
CA ILE A 39 -4.90 -1.07 -8.55
C ILE A 39 -5.48 -2.26 -9.35
N PRO A 40 -4.72 -3.32 -9.67
CA PRO A 40 -5.27 -4.48 -10.39
C PRO A 40 -6.43 -5.18 -9.66
N CYS A 41 -6.63 -4.94 -8.36
CA CYS A 41 -7.70 -5.50 -7.55
C CYS A 41 -8.98 -4.65 -7.53
N LEU A 42 -8.98 -3.41 -8.06
CA LEU A 42 -10.17 -2.56 -8.09
C LEU A 42 -11.43 -3.26 -8.66
N PRO A 43 -11.35 -4.01 -9.77
CA PRO A 43 -12.52 -4.73 -10.28
C PRO A 43 -13.03 -5.84 -9.36
N ALA A 44 -12.20 -6.36 -8.46
CA ALA A 44 -12.57 -7.42 -7.53
C ALA A 44 -13.26 -6.90 -6.26
N ILE A 45 -13.04 -5.62 -5.94
CA ILE A 45 -13.65 -4.95 -4.79
C ILE A 45 -14.82 -4.04 -5.18
N SER A 46 -15.08 -3.84 -6.47
CA SER A 46 -16.20 -3.04 -6.99
C SER A 46 -17.56 -3.67 -6.75
N THR A 47 -18.62 -2.90 -7.02
CA THR A 47 -20.02 -3.37 -7.01
C THR A 47 -20.61 -3.18 -8.42
N PRO A 48 -20.92 -4.25 -9.19
CA PRO A 48 -20.73 -5.66 -8.84
C PRO A 48 -19.24 -6.09 -8.86
N PRO A 49 -18.84 -7.09 -8.04
CA PRO A 49 -17.48 -7.59 -8.02
C PRO A 49 -17.21 -8.53 -9.20
N LYS A 50 -15.99 -8.49 -9.73
CA LYS A 50 -15.47 -9.47 -10.70
C LYS A 50 -14.46 -10.41 -10.03
N PRO A 51 -14.21 -11.61 -10.59
CA PRO A 51 -13.12 -12.46 -10.10
C PRO A 51 -11.77 -11.71 -10.10
N PRO A 52 -10.90 -11.90 -9.09
CA PRO A 52 -9.60 -11.25 -9.06
C PRO A 52 -8.72 -11.78 -10.19
N SER A 53 -8.00 -10.86 -10.84
CA SER A 53 -7.02 -11.21 -11.87
C SER A 53 -5.79 -11.88 -11.26
N ALA A 54 -5.01 -12.60 -12.07
CA ALA A 54 -3.72 -13.12 -11.65
C ALA A 54 -2.77 -12.00 -11.18
N ALA A 55 -2.82 -10.83 -11.83
CA ALA A 55 -2.07 -9.65 -11.43
C ALA A 55 -2.49 -9.14 -10.05
N CYS A 56 -3.80 -9.07 -9.76
CA CYS A 56 -4.31 -8.74 -8.43
C CYS A 56 -3.76 -9.70 -7.37
N CYS A 57 -3.90 -11.01 -7.58
CA CYS A 57 -3.45 -11.98 -6.58
C CYS A 57 -1.94 -11.97 -6.37
N ARG A 58 -1.15 -11.72 -7.43
CA ARG A 58 0.29 -11.53 -7.30
C ARG A 58 0.60 -10.31 -6.44
N LYS A 59 -0.03 -9.16 -6.71
CA LYS A 59 0.21 -7.93 -5.96
C LYS A 59 -0.26 -7.97 -4.51
N VAL A 60 -1.39 -8.64 -4.23
CA VAL A 60 -1.83 -8.88 -2.85
C VAL A 60 -0.78 -9.68 -2.06
N LYS A 61 -0.22 -10.74 -2.65
CA LYS A 61 0.82 -11.56 -2.00
C LYS A 61 2.11 -10.78 -1.78
N GLU A 62 2.57 -10.03 -2.80
CA GLU A 62 3.74 -9.15 -2.69
C GLU A 62 3.57 -8.14 -1.56
N GLN A 63 2.37 -7.56 -1.41
CA GLN A 63 2.08 -6.48 -0.46
C GLN A 63 1.66 -6.95 0.94
N LEU A 64 1.61 -8.26 1.20
CA LEU A 64 1.30 -8.82 2.52
C LEU A 64 2.05 -8.16 3.70
N PRO A 65 3.39 -7.98 3.66
CA PRO A 65 4.13 -7.34 4.75
C PRO A 65 3.75 -5.86 4.95
N CYS A 66 3.16 -5.21 3.95
CA CYS A 66 2.81 -3.79 3.98
C CYS A 66 1.40 -3.53 4.56
N PHE A 67 0.52 -4.54 4.63
CA PHE A 67 -0.88 -4.31 5.00
C PHE A 67 -1.04 -3.67 6.38
N CYS A 68 -0.23 -4.04 7.37
CA CYS A 68 -0.27 -3.38 8.68
C CYS A 68 0.09 -1.89 8.62
N GLY A 69 0.96 -1.49 7.69
CA GLY A 69 1.23 -0.09 7.41
C GLY A 69 0.01 0.61 6.82
N TYR A 70 -0.68 -0.02 5.87
CA TYR A 70 -1.89 0.56 5.25
C TYR A 70 -3.05 0.70 6.24
N LEU A 71 -3.20 -0.22 7.19
CA LEU A 71 -4.25 -0.14 8.21
C LEU A 71 -4.07 1.03 9.20
N LYS A 72 -2.88 1.64 9.27
CA LYS A 72 -2.62 2.81 10.13
C LYS A 72 -3.19 4.10 9.54
N ASP A 73 -3.49 4.13 8.24
CA ASP A 73 -4.12 5.27 7.60
C ASP A 73 -5.63 5.29 7.94
N PRO A 74 -6.15 6.32 8.63
CA PRO A 74 -7.59 6.44 8.90
C PRO A 74 -8.43 6.50 7.61
N GLY A 75 -7.86 6.97 6.50
CA GLY A 75 -8.47 6.95 5.17
C GLY A 75 -8.60 5.55 4.57
N ALA A 76 -7.94 4.53 5.13
CA ALA A 76 -8.06 3.14 4.68
C ALA A 76 -9.36 2.46 5.14
N LYS A 77 -10.09 3.05 6.10
CA LYS A 77 -11.31 2.46 6.69
C LYS A 77 -12.34 1.96 5.65
N PRO A 78 -12.71 2.74 4.61
CA PRO A 78 -13.68 2.28 3.61
C PRO A 78 -13.21 1.07 2.81
N PHE A 79 -11.90 0.89 2.66
CA PHE A 79 -11.31 -0.26 2.00
C PHE A 79 -11.35 -1.49 2.90
N ILE A 80 -11.02 -1.34 4.19
CA ILE A 80 -11.05 -2.43 5.18
C ILE A 80 -12.47 -2.96 5.36
N ASP A 81 -13.44 -2.06 5.44
CA ASP A 81 -14.86 -2.40 5.64
C ASP A 81 -15.51 -2.98 4.37
N ASN A 82 -14.82 -2.98 3.22
CA ASN A 82 -15.40 -3.48 1.99
C ASN A 82 -15.63 -5.02 2.09
N PRO A 83 -16.89 -5.49 1.96
CA PRO A 83 -17.25 -6.89 2.17
C PRO A 83 -16.67 -7.85 1.10
N ASN A 84 -16.04 -7.32 0.05
CA ASN A 84 -15.38 -8.11 -0.98
C ASN A 84 -13.90 -8.38 -0.65
N ILE A 85 -13.27 -7.66 0.29
CA ILE A 85 -11.87 -7.91 0.68
C ILE A 85 -11.64 -9.34 1.19
N PRO A 86 -12.47 -9.92 2.09
CA PRO A 86 -12.30 -11.30 2.52
C PRO A 86 -12.40 -12.30 1.36
N LYS A 87 -13.24 -12.00 0.35
CA LYS A 87 -13.41 -12.85 -0.84
C LYS A 87 -12.17 -12.80 -1.73
N VAL A 88 -11.57 -11.63 -1.90
CA VAL A 88 -10.29 -11.48 -2.62
C VAL A 88 -9.18 -12.24 -1.89
N ALA A 89 -9.09 -12.11 -0.56
CA ALA A 89 -8.10 -12.81 0.23
C ALA A 89 -8.23 -14.35 0.09
N SER A 90 -9.45 -14.87 0.14
CA SER A 90 -9.73 -16.29 -0.09
C SER A 90 -9.36 -16.74 -1.50
N SER A 91 -9.84 -16.02 -2.52
CA SER A 91 -9.60 -16.36 -3.94
C SER A 91 -8.11 -16.31 -4.32
N CYS A 92 -7.34 -15.43 -3.68
CA CYS A 92 -5.91 -15.29 -3.92
C CYS A 92 -5.04 -16.20 -3.02
N GLY A 93 -5.64 -17.02 -2.15
CA GLY A 93 -4.92 -17.96 -1.29
C GLY A 93 -4.17 -17.30 -0.12
N VAL A 94 -4.62 -16.13 0.33
CA VAL A 94 -4.04 -15.38 1.46
C VAL A 94 -5.01 -15.22 2.63
N ALA A 95 -6.08 -16.00 2.68
CA ALA A 95 -7.07 -15.95 3.77
C ALA A 95 -6.45 -16.13 5.17
N HIS A 96 -5.38 -16.92 5.29
CA HIS A 96 -4.66 -17.12 6.55
C HIS A 96 -4.00 -15.84 7.10
N ALA A 97 -3.79 -14.83 6.25
CA ALA A 97 -3.21 -13.54 6.58
C ALA A 97 -4.26 -12.42 6.69
N PHE A 98 -5.56 -12.73 6.62
CA PHE A 98 -6.65 -11.77 6.71
C PHE A 98 -7.61 -12.10 7.89
N PRO A 99 -8.01 -11.10 8.71
CA PRO A 99 -7.48 -9.74 8.76
C PRO A 99 -6.00 -9.75 9.20
N PRO A 100 -5.18 -8.79 8.74
CA PRO A 100 -3.78 -8.71 9.14
C PRO A 100 -3.70 -8.56 10.66
N LYS A 101 -2.89 -9.40 11.32
CA LYS A 101 -2.54 -9.19 12.72
C LYS A 101 -1.39 -8.18 12.78
N CYS A 102 -1.73 -7.00 13.25
CA CYS A 102 -0.85 -5.91 13.62
C CYS A 102 -1.04 -5.70 15.13
#